data_AF-H0GHD2-F1
#
_entry.id   AF-H0GHD2-F1
#
_cell.length_a   1.000
_cell.length_b   1.000
_cell.length_c   1.000
_cell.angle_alpha   90.00
_cell.angle_beta   90.00
_cell.angle_gamma   90.00
#
_symmetry.space_group_name_H-M   'P 1'
#
loop_
_entity.id
_entity.type
_entity.pdbx_description
1 polymer ?
#
loop_
_entity_poly.entity_id
_entity_poly.type
_entity_poly.pdbx_seq_one_letter_code
_entity_poly.pdbx_strand_id
1 'polypeptide(L)'
;MEDIEKIKPYVRSFSKALDELKPEIEKLTSKSLDEQLLLLSDERAKLELINRYAYVLSSLMFANMKVLGVKDMSPILGELKRVKSYMDKAKQYDNRITKSNEKSQAEQEKAKNIISNVLDGNKNQFEPSISRSNFQGKHTKFENDELAESTTTKIIDSTDHIRKASSKKSKRLDKVGKKKGGKK
;
A
#
# COMPACT_ATOMS: atom_id res chain seq x y z
N MET A 1 22.19 -37.14 45.51
CA MET A 1 21.78 -37.55 44.16
C MET A 1 20.63 -36.67 43.76
N GLU A 2 20.79 -35.86 42.71
CA GLU A 2 19.72 -34.99 42.23
C GLU A 2 18.50 -35.82 41.79
N ASP A 3 17.30 -35.30 42.05
CA ASP A 3 16.03 -35.95 41.74
C ASP A 3 15.84 -36.10 40.23
N ILE A 4 16.26 -37.25 39.69
CA ILE A 4 16.04 -37.64 38.29
C ILE A 4 14.55 -37.61 37.92
N GLU A 5 13.65 -37.81 38.89
CA GLU A 5 12.20 -37.70 38.69
C GLU A 5 11.74 -36.28 38.35
N LYS A 6 12.49 -35.24 38.76
CA LYS A 6 12.15 -33.84 38.41
C LYS A 6 12.51 -33.49 36.97
N ILE A 7 13.55 -34.10 36.37
CA ILE A 7 13.99 -33.75 35.00
C ILE A 7 13.22 -34.50 33.92
N LYS A 8 12.77 -35.73 34.21
CA LYS A 8 12.03 -36.59 33.25
C LYS A 8 10.82 -35.90 32.59
N PRO A 9 9.96 -35.15 33.31
CA PRO A 9 8.84 -34.43 32.69
C PRO A 9 9.28 -33.38 31.67
N TYR A 10 10.35 -32.63 31.93
CA TYR A 10 10.88 -31.62 31.00
C TYR A 10 11.38 -32.26 29.71
N VAL A 11 12.09 -33.38 29.81
CA VAL A 11 12.58 -34.14 28.64
C VAL A 11 11.42 -34.70 27.83
N ARG A 12 10.38 -35.26 28.49
CA ARG A 12 9.17 -35.74 27.80
C ARG A 12 8.43 -34.62 27.09
N SER A 13 8.27 -33.48 27.76
CA SER A 13 7.63 -32.30 27.16
C SER A 13 8.42 -31.79 25.95
N PHE A 14 9.74 -31.76 26.05
CA PHE A 14 10.61 -31.35 24.95
C PHE A 14 10.52 -32.32 23.76
N SER A 15 10.60 -33.63 24.01
CA SER A 15 10.44 -34.65 22.97
C SER A 15 9.09 -34.54 22.26
N LYS A 16 8.00 -34.39 23.03
CA LYS A 16 6.66 -34.21 22.46
C LYS A 16 6.56 -32.97 21.57
N ALA A 17 7.15 -31.86 21.98
CA ALA A 17 7.18 -30.64 21.17
C ALA A 17 7.97 -30.82 19.86
N LEU A 18 9.04 -31.63 19.87
CA LEU A 18 9.77 -31.98 18.64
C LEU A 18 8.92 -32.86 17.70
N ASP A 19 8.20 -33.83 18.25
CA ASP A 19 7.31 -34.71 17.47
C ASP A 19 6.17 -33.92 16.81
N GLU A 20 5.61 -32.93 17.51
CA GLU A 20 4.58 -32.03 17.00
C GLU A 20 5.13 -31.05 15.94
N LEU A 21 6.38 -30.59 16.11
CA LEU A 21 7.01 -29.63 15.19
C LEU A 21 7.47 -30.27 13.88
N LYS A 22 7.90 -31.54 13.91
CA LYS A 22 8.40 -32.28 12.76
C LYS A 22 7.51 -32.17 11.50
N PRO A 23 6.19 -32.47 11.54
CA PRO A 23 5.35 -32.39 10.35
C PRO A 23 5.25 -30.98 9.76
N GLU A 24 5.32 -29.94 10.59
CA GLU A 24 5.27 -28.56 10.11
C GLU A 24 6.57 -28.14 9.42
N ILE A 25 7.72 -28.67 9.86
CA ILE A 25 9.00 -28.48 9.17
C ILE A 25 8.99 -29.21 7.82
N GLU A 26 8.52 -30.46 7.77
CA GLU A 26 8.41 -31.20 6.51
C GLU A 26 7.51 -30.48 5.49
N LYS A 27 6.41 -29.87 5.94
CA LYS A 27 5.57 -29.01 5.09
C LYS A 27 6.32 -27.79 4.60
N LEU A 28 7.02 -27.08 5.50
CA LEU A 28 7.77 -25.87 5.20
C LEU A 28 8.88 -26.15 4.17
N THR A 29 9.61 -27.26 4.33
CA THR A 29 10.74 -27.65 3.48
C THR A 29 10.38 -28.64 2.37
N SER A 30 9.08 -28.81 2.07
CA SER A 30 8.59 -29.72 1.02
C SER A 30 9.13 -29.39 -0.39
N LYS A 31 9.52 -28.14 -0.61
CA LYS A 31 10.19 -27.63 -1.81
C LYS A 31 11.36 -26.74 -1.40
N SER A 32 12.32 -26.52 -2.30
CA SER A 32 13.40 -25.57 -2.04
C SER A 32 12.87 -24.14 -1.86
N LEU A 33 13.57 -23.32 -1.06
CA LEU A 33 13.18 -21.93 -0.83
C LEU A 33 13.10 -21.16 -2.15
N ASP A 34 14.07 -21.37 -3.05
CA ASP A 34 14.13 -20.70 -4.35
C ASP A 34 12.92 -21.07 -5.22
N GLU A 35 12.53 -22.35 -5.26
CA GLU A 35 11.30 -22.77 -5.94
C GLU A 35 10.06 -22.12 -5.33
N GLN A 36 9.94 -22.08 -4.01
CA GLN A 36 8.80 -21.44 -3.34
C GLN A 36 8.74 -19.94 -3.66
N LEU A 37 9.87 -19.25 -3.72
CA LEU A 37 9.96 -17.83 -4.06
C LEU A 37 9.62 -17.55 -5.53
N LEU A 38 9.97 -18.46 -6.44
CA LEU A 38 9.60 -18.35 -7.86
C LEU A 38 8.10 -18.55 -8.10
N LEU A 39 7.44 -19.36 -7.28
CA LEU A 39 5.98 -19.59 -7.36
C LEU A 39 5.16 -18.41 -6.83
N LEU A 40 5.76 -17.52 -6.02
CA LEU A 40 5.11 -16.36 -5.45
C LEU A 40 5.29 -15.13 -6.35
N SER A 41 4.19 -14.58 -6.87
CA SER A 41 4.22 -13.35 -7.66
C SER A 41 4.30 -12.09 -6.79
N ASP A 42 3.70 -12.13 -5.60
CA ASP A 42 3.66 -10.99 -4.68
C ASP A 42 4.96 -10.89 -3.87
N GLU A 43 5.61 -9.73 -3.97
CA GLU A 43 6.85 -9.44 -3.25
C GLU A 43 6.63 -9.38 -1.73
N ARG A 44 5.43 -8.98 -1.28
CA ARG A 44 5.11 -8.99 0.16
C ARG A 44 4.99 -10.42 0.69
N ALA A 45 4.43 -11.34 -0.09
CA ALA A 45 4.39 -12.76 0.24
C ALA A 45 5.80 -13.38 0.26
N LYS A 46 6.69 -13.01 -0.67
CA LYS A 46 8.11 -13.44 -0.64
C LYS A 46 8.82 -12.95 0.61
N LEU A 47 8.62 -11.69 0.99
CA LEU A 47 9.18 -11.13 2.21
C LEU A 47 8.70 -11.89 3.46
N GLU A 48 7.42 -12.25 3.52
CA GLU A 48 6.87 -13.06 4.62
C GLU A 48 7.54 -14.42 4.69
N LEU A 49 7.69 -15.09 3.55
CA LEU A 49 8.32 -16.40 3.47
C LEU A 49 9.77 -16.35 3.95
N ILE A 50 10.57 -15.40 3.45
CA ILE A 50 11.98 -15.25 3.84
C ILE A 50 12.10 -14.98 5.35
N ASN A 51 11.29 -14.06 5.89
CA ASN A 51 11.28 -13.76 7.32
C ASN A 51 10.86 -14.97 8.15
N ARG A 52 9.89 -15.76 7.68
CA ARG A 52 9.44 -16.99 8.34
C ARG A 52 10.56 -18.03 8.41
N TYR A 53 11.30 -18.27 7.32
CA TYR A 53 12.45 -19.17 7.31
C TYR A 53 13.54 -18.71 8.27
N ALA A 54 13.90 -17.42 8.24
CA ALA A 54 14.90 -16.85 9.14
C ALA A 54 14.49 -16.99 10.62
N TYR A 55 13.20 -16.78 10.93
CA TYR A 55 12.66 -16.96 12.27
C TYR A 55 12.73 -18.41 12.75
N VAL A 56 12.29 -19.37 11.93
CA VAL A 56 12.31 -20.79 12.28
C VAL A 56 13.76 -21.25 12.49
N LEU A 57 14.67 -20.92 11.59
CA LEU A 57 16.07 -21.33 11.66
C LEU A 57 16.77 -20.77 12.92
N SER A 58 16.63 -19.46 13.17
CA SER A 58 17.23 -18.83 14.36
C SER A 58 16.62 -19.35 15.67
N SER A 59 15.32 -19.64 15.69
CA SER A 59 14.65 -20.21 16.86
C SER A 59 15.10 -21.65 17.16
N LEU A 60 15.23 -22.48 16.11
CA LEU A 60 15.76 -23.85 16.25
C LEU A 60 17.22 -23.84 16.69
N MET A 61 18.04 -22.93 16.15
CA MET A 61 19.43 -22.78 16.58
C MET A 61 19.51 -22.35 18.05
N PHE A 62 18.67 -21.40 18.49
CA PHE A 62 18.58 -21.01 19.89
C PHE A 62 18.20 -22.18 20.80
N ALA A 63 17.17 -22.96 20.43
CA ALA A 63 16.76 -24.15 21.19
C ALA A 63 17.88 -25.20 21.26
N ASN A 64 18.57 -25.45 20.15
CA ASN A 64 19.71 -26.36 20.10
C ASN A 64 20.85 -25.91 21.04
N MET A 65 21.23 -24.63 20.99
CA MET A 65 22.26 -24.08 21.87
C MET A 65 21.87 -24.16 23.36
N LYS A 66 20.58 -24.02 23.68
CA LYS A 66 20.07 -24.22 25.05
C LYS A 66 20.22 -25.66 25.52
N VAL A 67 19.89 -26.63 24.67
CA VAL A 67 20.04 -28.07 24.98
C VAL A 67 21.51 -28.46 25.13
N LEU A 68 22.39 -27.92 24.29
CA LEU A 68 23.83 -28.14 24.36
C LEU A 68 24.51 -27.46 25.57
N GLY A 69 23.80 -26.59 26.30
CA GLY A 69 24.35 -25.89 27.46
C GLY A 69 25.42 -24.85 27.10
N VAL A 70 25.33 -24.23 25.93
CA VAL A 70 26.28 -23.17 25.51
C VAL A 70 26.18 -21.98 26.47
N LYS A 71 27.32 -21.55 27.03
CA LYS A 71 27.40 -20.49 28.03
C LYS A 71 27.10 -19.10 27.44
N ASP A 72 27.68 -18.79 26.28
CA ASP A 72 27.46 -17.51 25.61
C ASP A 72 26.32 -17.61 24.58
N MET A 73 25.19 -16.99 24.90
CA MET A 73 24.02 -16.89 24.01
C MET A 73 23.96 -15.54 23.28
N SER A 74 24.92 -14.65 23.49
CA SER A 74 24.93 -13.30 22.90
C SER A 74 24.88 -13.31 21.36
N PRO A 75 25.61 -14.19 20.65
CA PRO A 75 25.57 -14.23 19.18
C PRO A 75 24.17 -14.55 18.64
N ILE A 76 23.53 -15.59 19.18
CA ILE A 76 22.21 -16.03 18.70
C ILE A 76 21.10 -15.04 19.10
N LEU A 77 21.23 -14.40 20.28
CA LEU A 77 20.31 -13.32 20.67
C LEU A 77 20.45 -12.09 19.74
N GLY A 78 21.65 -11.83 19.22
CA GLY A 78 21.88 -10.83 18.18
C GLY A 78 21.10 -11.13 16.90
N GLU A 79 21.15 -12.38 16.42
CA GLU A 79 20.40 -12.81 15.24
C GLU A 79 18.88 -12.77 15.47
N LEU A 80 18.39 -13.18 16.65
CA LEU A 80 16.97 -13.07 16.98
C LEU A 80 16.49 -11.61 16.98
N LYS A 81 17.30 -10.68 17.50
CA LYS A 81 17.01 -9.23 17.41
C LYS A 81 16.98 -8.74 15.97
N ARG A 82 17.89 -9.25 15.13
CA ARG A 82 17.93 -8.93 13.70
C ARG A 82 16.66 -9.41 13.02
N VAL A 83 16.26 -10.67 13.20
CA VAL A 83 15.00 -11.21 12.66
C VAL A 83 13.80 -10.38 13.10
N LYS A 84 13.70 -10.07 14.40
CA LYS A 84 12.64 -9.20 14.94
C LYS A 84 12.61 -7.85 14.22
N SER A 85 13.77 -7.23 13.98
CA SER A 85 13.85 -5.96 13.25
C SER A 85 13.32 -6.06 11.82
N TYR A 86 13.61 -7.16 11.09
CA TYR A 86 13.09 -7.38 9.75
C TYR A 86 11.57 -7.62 9.74
N MET A 87 11.05 -8.39 10.70
CA MET A 87 9.61 -8.60 10.86
C MET A 87 8.89 -7.30 11.23
N ASP A 88 9.48 -6.47 12.10
CA ASP A 88 8.91 -5.18 12.48
C ASP A 88 8.88 -4.22 11.27
N LYS A 89 9.90 -4.25 10.39
CA LYS A 89 9.90 -3.49 9.12
C LYS A 89 8.79 -3.95 8.18
N ALA A 90 8.55 -5.26 8.07
CA ALA A 90 7.45 -5.81 7.27
C ALA A 90 6.09 -5.36 7.82
N LYS A 91 5.88 -5.42 9.14
CA LYS A 91 4.66 -4.92 9.80
C LYS A 91 4.46 -3.42 9.62
N GLN A 92 5.53 -2.63 9.68
CA GLN A 92 5.46 -1.19 9.41
C GLN A 92 5.03 -0.89 7.97
N TYR A 93 5.46 -1.71 7.01
CA TYR A 93 4.99 -1.61 5.63
C TYR A 93 3.49 -1.92 5.55
N ASP A 94 3.03 -3.02 6.15
CA ASP A 94 1.61 -3.40 6.15
C ASP A 94 0.74 -2.30 6.75
N ASN A 95 1.13 -1.75 7.90
CA ASN A 95 0.39 -0.66 8.55
C ASN A 95 0.25 0.59 7.66
N ARG A 96 1.26 0.90 6.83
CA ARG A 96 1.18 2.01 5.88
C ARG A 96 0.19 1.72 4.76
N ILE A 97 0.19 0.49 4.24
CA ILE A 97 -0.77 0.03 3.23
C ILE A 97 -2.19 0.06 3.80
N THR A 98 -2.41 -0.49 4.99
CA THR A 98 -3.72 -0.49 5.67
C THR A 98 -4.24 0.93 5.86
N LYS A 99 -3.41 1.85 6.36
CA LYS A 99 -3.79 3.26 6.54
C LYS A 99 -4.17 3.95 5.22
N SER A 100 -3.47 3.63 4.13
CA SER A 100 -3.81 4.13 2.80
C SER A 100 -5.14 3.58 2.31
N ASN A 101 -5.40 2.29 2.54
CA ASN A 101 -6.64 1.62 2.16
C ASN A 101 -7.83 2.16 2.95
N GLU A 102 -7.69 2.35 4.26
CA GLU A 102 -8.71 2.98 5.11
C GLU A 102 -9.07 4.39 4.62
N LYS A 103 -8.07 5.20 4.24
CA LYS A 103 -8.30 6.53 3.68
C LYS A 103 -9.08 6.44 2.36
N SER A 104 -8.68 5.53 1.46
CA SER A 104 -9.39 5.32 0.19
C SER A 104 -10.83 4.85 0.41
N GLN A 105 -11.08 3.97 1.39
CA GLN A 105 -12.43 3.50 1.74
C GLN A 105 -13.28 4.63 2.32
N ALA A 106 -12.70 5.48 3.19
CA ALA A 106 -13.39 6.64 3.73
C ALA A 106 -13.76 7.65 2.64
N GLU A 107 -12.90 7.86 1.64
CA GLU A 107 -13.19 8.70 0.48
C GLU A 107 -14.29 8.09 -0.41
N GLN A 108 -14.26 6.78 -0.64
CA GLN A 108 -15.31 6.06 -1.38
C GLN A 108 -16.67 6.15 -0.67
N GLU A 109 -16.71 5.97 0.65
CA GLU A 109 -17.94 6.06 1.42
C GLU A 109 -18.46 7.50 1.45
N LYS A 110 -17.57 8.49 1.57
CA LYS A 110 -17.94 9.91 1.46
C LYS A 110 -18.52 10.22 0.08
N ALA A 111 -17.90 9.73 -1.00
CA ALA A 111 -18.40 9.93 -2.36
C ALA A 111 -19.76 9.25 -2.56
N LYS A 112 -19.93 8.02 -2.08
CA LYS A 112 -21.20 7.29 -2.10
C LYS A 112 -22.30 8.05 -1.37
N ASN A 113 -22.01 8.56 -0.17
CA ASN A 113 -22.96 9.37 0.61
C ASN A 113 -23.32 10.68 -0.07
N ILE A 114 -22.38 11.34 -0.76
CA ILE A 114 -22.67 12.54 -1.55
C ILE A 114 -23.61 12.20 -2.72
N ILE A 115 -23.33 11.13 -3.46
CA ILE A 115 -24.15 10.70 -4.60
C ILE A 115 -25.56 10.30 -4.13
N SER A 116 -25.68 9.49 -3.08
CA SER A 116 -26.98 9.10 -2.54
C SER A 116 -27.77 10.32 -2.05
N ASN A 117 -27.14 11.23 -1.31
CA ASN A 117 -27.83 12.43 -0.82
C ASN A 117 -28.32 13.35 -1.96
N VAL A 118 -27.60 13.42 -3.07
CA VAL A 118 -28.01 14.19 -4.27
C VAL A 118 -29.11 13.46 -5.05
N LEU A 119 -29.03 12.12 -5.17
CA LEU A 119 -29.97 11.32 -5.97
C LEU A 119 -31.29 11.05 -5.24
N ASP A 120 -31.24 10.78 -3.94
CA ASP A 120 -32.41 10.52 -3.08
C ASP A 120 -33.25 11.78 -2.85
N GLY A 121 -32.76 12.94 -3.32
CA GLY A 121 -33.58 14.12 -3.53
C GLY A 121 -34.34 14.50 -2.28
N ASN A 122 -33.63 14.85 -1.20
CA ASN A 122 -34.27 15.56 -0.11
C ASN A 122 -34.69 16.94 -0.65
N LYS A 123 -35.91 17.00 -1.21
CA LYS A 123 -36.51 18.09 -2.00
C LYS A 123 -36.53 19.45 -1.30
N ASN A 124 -36.08 19.52 -0.05
CA ASN A 124 -36.23 20.68 0.81
C ASN A 124 -34.90 21.36 1.21
N GLN A 125 -33.71 20.84 0.82
CA GLN A 125 -32.44 21.41 1.32
C GLN A 125 -31.31 21.65 0.31
N PHE A 126 -31.39 21.11 -0.91
CA PHE A 126 -30.47 21.47 -1.98
C PHE A 126 -31.26 22.01 -3.16
N GLU A 127 -31.39 23.33 -3.23
CA GLU A 127 -31.70 23.97 -4.50
C GLU A 127 -30.57 23.64 -5.51
N PRO A 128 -30.89 23.44 -6.80
CA PRO A 128 -29.86 23.25 -7.81
C PRO A 128 -28.84 24.40 -7.73
N SER A 129 -27.54 24.07 -7.73
CA SER A 129 -26.48 25.10 -7.66
C SER A 129 -26.47 26.06 -8.87
N ILE A 130 -27.27 25.74 -9.88
CA ILE A 130 -27.71 26.62 -10.96
C ILE A 130 -29.05 27.24 -10.56
N SER A 131 -29.03 28.54 -10.26
CA SER A 131 -30.22 29.29 -9.90
C SER A 131 -31.31 29.12 -10.97
N ARG A 132 -32.58 28.97 -10.54
CA ARG A 132 -33.76 28.97 -11.42
C ARG A 132 -33.80 30.18 -12.35
N SER A 133 -33.16 31.29 -11.97
CA SER A 133 -33.00 32.49 -12.80
C SER A 133 -32.19 32.25 -14.09
N ASN A 134 -31.30 31.25 -14.13
CA ASN A 134 -30.55 30.91 -15.36
C ASN A 134 -31.39 30.10 -16.37
N PHE A 135 -32.54 29.57 -15.96
CA PHE A 135 -33.45 28.78 -16.81
C PHE A 135 -34.73 29.51 -17.18
N GLN A 136 -35.01 30.68 -16.60
CA GLN A 136 -36.11 31.52 -17.02
C GLN A 136 -35.69 32.38 -18.23
N GLY A 137 -36.10 31.97 -19.44
CA GLY A 137 -36.10 32.86 -20.61
C GLY A 137 -35.37 32.39 -21.87
N LYS A 138 -34.90 31.14 -21.96
CA LYS A 138 -34.31 30.60 -23.21
C LYS A 138 -34.94 29.28 -23.65
N HIS A 139 -36.27 29.27 -23.78
CA HIS A 139 -36.92 28.38 -24.72
C HIS A 139 -37.21 29.19 -25.99
N THR A 140 -36.39 29.03 -27.03
CA THR A 140 -36.74 29.49 -28.38
C THR A 140 -37.88 28.61 -28.86
N LYS A 141 -39.10 29.14 -28.83
CA LYS A 141 -40.25 28.54 -29.51
C LYS A 141 -39.98 28.68 -31.01
N PHE A 142 -39.70 27.57 -31.69
CA PHE A 142 -39.60 27.56 -33.14
C PHE A 142 -41.03 27.66 -33.68
N GLU A 143 -41.42 28.84 -34.14
CA GLU A 143 -42.57 28.95 -35.04
C GLU A 143 -42.09 28.46 -36.41
N ASN A 144 -42.78 27.43 -36.92
CA ASN A 144 -42.59 26.93 -38.27
C ASN A 144 -43.15 27.98 -39.23
N ASP A 145 -42.36 28.99 -39.55
CA ASP A 145 -42.53 29.74 -40.79
C ASP A 145 -41.40 29.35 -41.73
N GLU A 146 -41.81 28.72 -42.83
CA GLU A 146 -40.97 28.48 -43.99
C GLU A 146 -40.46 29.82 -44.53
N LEU A 147 -39.19 29.81 -45.00
CA LEU A 147 -38.46 30.87 -45.69
C LEU A 147 -37.60 31.78 -44.80
N ALA A 148 -36.36 31.36 -44.57
CA ALA A 148 -35.18 32.19 -44.82
C ALA A 148 -33.92 31.33 -44.89
N GLU A 149 -33.53 30.96 -46.11
CA GLU A 149 -32.14 30.64 -46.40
C GLU A 149 -31.23 31.83 -46.02
N SER A 150 -29.99 31.50 -45.67
CA SER A 150 -28.85 32.40 -45.41
C SER A 150 -28.69 32.92 -43.97
N THR A 151 -27.88 32.20 -43.18
CA THR A 151 -26.77 32.76 -42.36
C THR A 151 -26.05 31.66 -41.55
N THR A 152 -25.56 30.62 -42.21
CA THR A 152 -24.64 29.63 -41.64
C THR A 152 -23.18 30.11 -41.69
N THR A 153 -22.84 31.27 -41.13
CA THR A 153 -21.43 31.75 -41.09
C THR A 153 -21.06 32.63 -39.91
N LYS A 154 -21.60 32.43 -38.69
CA LYS A 154 -21.16 33.20 -37.49
C LYS A 154 -21.02 32.39 -36.20
N ILE A 155 -20.56 31.14 -36.28
CA ILE A 155 -20.16 30.36 -35.09
C ILE A 155 -18.83 29.66 -35.36
N ILE A 156 -17.75 30.42 -35.58
CA ILE A 156 -16.38 29.87 -35.56
C ILE A 156 -15.42 30.74 -34.72
N ASP A 157 -15.77 31.98 -34.37
CA ASP A 157 -14.75 32.97 -33.95
C ASP A 157 -14.49 33.13 -32.43
N SER A 158 -14.89 32.17 -31.58
CA SER A 158 -14.67 32.27 -30.12
C SER A 158 -13.87 31.13 -29.48
N THR A 159 -13.34 30.19 -30.26
CA THR A 159 -12.51 29.08 -29.76
C THR A 159 -11.00 29.37 -29.79
N ASP A 160 -10.56 30.48 -30.36
CA ASP A 160 -9.14 30.83 -30.48
C ASP A 160 -8.52 31.56 -29.27
N HIS A 161 -9.33 32.01 -28.31
CA HIS A 161 -8.82 32.69 -27.11
C HIS A 161 -8.47 31.76 -25.94
N ILE A 162 -8.82 30.47 -25.97
CA ILE A 162 -8.50 29.53 -24.88
C ILE A 162 -7.21 28.75 -25.14
N ARG A 163 -6.75 28.63 -26.41
CA ARG A 163 -5.57 27.81 -26.76
C ARG A 163 -4.22 28.53 -26.71
N LYS A 164 -4.15 29.83 -26.42
CA LYS A 164 -2.90 30.61 -26.36
C LYS A 164 -2.30 30.80 -24.95
N ALA A 165 -2.90 30.24 -23.90
CA ALA A 165 -2.38 30.39 -22.53
C ALA A 165 -1.41 29.27 -22.06
N SER A 166 -1.21 28.19 -22.82
CA SER A 166 -0.42 27.02 -22.36
C SER A 166 0.97 26.84 -22.98
N SER A 167 1.47 27.78 -23.80
CA SER A 167 2.75 27.58 -24.54
C SER A 167 3.86 28.60 -24.28
N LYS A 168 3.94 29.19 -23.06
CA LYS A 168 5.10 30.00 -22.65
C LYS A 168 5.65 29.62 -21.28
N LYS A 169 6.32 28.47 -21.19
CA LYS A 169 7.46 28.29 -20.27
C LYS A 169 8.37 27.13 -20.72
N SER A 170 9.08 27.34 -21.80
CA SER A 170 10.23 26.52 -22.20
C SER A 170 11.15 27.33 -23.09
N LYS A 171 12.16 27.98 -22.48
CA LYS A 171 13.45 28.25 -23.11
C LYS A 171 14.50 28.51 -22.03
N ARG A 172 15.38 27.53 -21.87
CA ARG A 172 16.68 27.63 -21.22
C ARG A 172 17.60 28.55 -22.04
N LEU A 173 18.46 29.31 -21.36
CA LEU A 173 19.85 29.63 -21.72
C LEU A 173 20.57 29.83 -20.37
N ASP A 174 21.24 28.80 -19.85
CA ASP A 174 22.66 28.48 -19.99
C ASP A 174 23.65 29.48 -19.35
N LYS A 175 24.54 28.87 -18.53
CA LYS A 175 25.97 29.17 -18.32
C LYS A 175 26.46 30.09 -17.16
N VAL A 176 27.22 29.39 -16.28
CA VAL A 176 28.47 29.74 -15.54
C VAL A 176 28.36 30.37 -14.14
N GLY A 177 28.96 29.66 -13.16
CA GLY A 177 29.29 30.20 -11.84
C GLY A 177 29.98 29.21 -10.89
N LYS A 178 31.05 28.53 -11.34
CA LYS A 178 31.90 27.66 -10.51
C LYS A 178 32.70 28.52 -9.51
N LYS A 179 32.36 28.50 -8.21
CA LYS A 179 33.25 29.00 -7.15
C LYS A 179 33.88 27.83 -6.38
N LYS A 180 35.10 27.49 -6.79
CA LYS A 180 36.13 26.89 -5.93
C LYS A 180 36.93 28.02 -5.29
N GLY A 181 37.29 27.85 -4.02
CA GLY A 181 38.51 28.42 -3.44
C GLY A 181 38.32 29.33 -2.23
N GLY A 182 38.90 28.93 -1.09
CA GLY A 182 39.12 29.82 0.05
C GLY A 182 39.55 29.11 1.33
N LYS A 183 40.81 28.63 1.36
CA LYS A 183 41.54 28.29 2.59
C LYS A 183 41.52 29.46 3.58
N LYS A 184 41.39 29.16 4.87
CA LYS A 184 42.31 29.61 5.91
C LYS A 184 42.62 28.43 6.81
#